data_AF-A0A9C8SYU5-F1
#
_entry.id   AF-A0A9C8SYU5-F1
#
_cell.length_a   1.000
_cell.length_b   1.000
_cell.length_c   1.000
_cell.angle_alpha   90.00
_cell.angle_beta   90.00
_cell.angle_gamma   90.00
#
_symmetry.space_group_name_H-M   'P 1'
#
loop_
_entity.id
_entity.type
_entity.pdbx_description
1 polymer ?
#
loop_
_entity_poly.entity_id
_entity_poly.type
_entity_poly.pdbx_seq_one_letter_code
_entity_poly.pdbx_strand_id
1 'polypeptide(L)' 'MKAKELRALSNEDLRKKEQDLREDLFKLKFQHGIRRLENPARLAQLRRDIARVKTILNEQAAGEQPA' A
#
# COMPACT_ATOMS: atom_id res chain seq x y z
N MET A 1 -6.03 5.14 3.36
CA MET A 1 -5.20 6.35 3.18
C MET A 1 -5.85 7.41 2.28
N LYS A 2 -5.53 8.71 2.47
CA LYS A 2 -5.91 9.79 1.54
C LYS A 2 -4.83 9.96 0.45
N ALA A 3 -5.25 10.04 -0.81
CA ALA A 3 -4.35 10.13 -1.96
C ALA A 3 -3.47 11.40 -1.96
N LYS A 4 -3.94 12.50 -1.38
CA LYS A 4 -3.18 13.77 -1.30
C LYS A 4 -1.92 13.65 -0.46
N GLU A 5 -1.99 12.93 0.66
CA GLU A 5 -0.83 12.73 1.55
C GLU A 5 0.21 11.79 0.92
N LEU A 6 -0.25 10.83 0.10
CA LEU A 6 0.64 9.94 -0.65
C LEU A 6 1.37 10.65 -1.78
N ARG A 7 0.73 11.61 -2.46
CA ARG A 7 1.38 12.42 -3.52
C ARG A 7 2.39 13.43 -2.98
N ALA A 8 2.30 13.79 -1.70
CA ALA A 8 3.24 14.67 -1.03
C ALA A 8 4.49 13.95 -0.49
N LEU A 9 4.52 12.61 -0.54
CA LEU A 9 5.66 11.80 -0.11
C LEU A 9 6.61 11.54 -1.28
N SER A 10 7.90 11.39 -0.98
CA SER A 10 8.91 11.03 -1.96
C SER A 10 8.76 9.60 -2.45
N ASN A 11 9.30 9.28 -3.63
CA ASN A 11 9.30 7.94 -4.20
C ASN A 11 9.88 6.87 -3.24
N GLU A 12 10.93 7.22 -2.49
CA GLU A 12 11.51 6.33 -1.46
C GLU A 12 10.57 6.10 -0.28
N ASP A 13 9.91 7.14 0.22
CA ASP A 13 8.95 7.01 1.32
C ASP A 13 7.73 6.19 0.91
N LEU A 14 7.26 6.36 -0.33
CA LEU A 14 6.19 5.54 -0.91
C LEU A 14 6.60 4.07 -1.02
N ARG A 15 7.84 3.78 -1.43
CA ARG A 15 8.37 2.41 -1.47
C ARG A 15 8.47 1.79 -0.08
N LYS A 16 9.00 2.53 0.91
CA LYS A 16 9.02 2.08 2.31
C LYS A 16 7.61 1.77 2.81
N LYS A 17 6.65 2.66 2.52
CA LYS A 17 5.26 2.48 2.93
C LYS A 17 4.59 1.30 2.25
N GLU A 18 4.89 1.02 0.98
CA GLU A 18 4.43 -0.21 0.31
C GLU A 18 4.94 -1.45 1.04
N GLN A 19 6.23 -1.46 1.40
CA GLN A 19 6.87 -2.58 2.05
C GLN A 19 6.27 -2.86 3.43
N ASP A 20 6.08 -1.80 4.23
CA ASP A 20 5.45 -1.85 5.55
C ASP A 20 4.01 -2.41 5.47
N LEU A 21 3.18 -1.86 4.57
CA LEU A 21 1.82 -2.34 4.32
C LEU A 21 1.76 -3.79 3.87
N ARG A 22 2.77 -4.25 3.12
CA ARG A 22 2.84 -5.62 2.60
C ARG A 22 3.22 -6.61 3.69
N GLU A 23 4.07 -6.21 4.61
CA GLU A 23 4.40 -6.99 5.80
C GLU A 23 3.18 -7.10 6.75
N ASP A 24 2.46 -5.99 6.94
CA ASP A 24 1.23 -5.94 7.72
C ASP A 24 0.14 -6.84 7.09
N LEU A 25 0.03 -6.84 5.75
CA LEU A 25 -0.87 -7.73 5.01
C LEU A 25 -0.49 -9.20 5.21
N PHE A 26 0.81 -9.52 5.24
CA PHE A 26 1.30 -10.87 5.46
C PHE A 26 0.96 -11.35 6.88
N LYS A 27 1.19 -10.50 7.89
CA LYS A 27 0.81 -10.76 9.29
C LYS A 27 -0.70 -10.99 9.41
N LEU A 28 -1.53 -10.14 8.79
CA LEU A 28 -2.99 -10.33 8.78
C LEU A 28 -3.41 -11.63 8.07
N LYS A 29 -2.81 -11.97 6.92
CA LYS A 29 -3.10 -13.23 6.22
C LYS A 29 -2.73 -14.44 7.07
N PHE A 30 -1.58 -14.37 7.75
CA PHE A 30 -1.12 -15.44 8.63
C PHE A 30 -2.05 -15.61 9.83
N GLN A 31 -2.45 -14.52 10.47
CA GLN A 31 -3.45 -14.53 11.53
C GLN A 31 -4.79 -15.09 11.04
N HIS A 32 -5.22 -14.75 9.83
CA HIS A 32 -6.47 -15.27 9.23
C HIS A 32 -6.45 -16.79 9.04
N GLY A 33 -5.30 -17.35 8.68
CA GLY A 33 -5.12 -18.78 8.51
C GLY A 33 -5.11 -19.54 9.84
N ILE A 34 -4.55 -18.94 10.90
CA ILE A 34 -4.46 -19.55 12.23
C ILE A 34 -5.76 -19.40 13.03
N ARG A 35 -6.44 -18.25 12.89
CA ARG A 35 -7.67 -17.92 13.63
C ARG A 35 -8.59 -17.10 12.75
N ARG A 36 -9.90 -17.26 12.96
CA ARG A 36 -10.89 -16.44 12.25
C ARG A 36 -10.65 -14.97 12.60
N LEU A 37 -10.25 -14.19 11.61
CA LEU A 37 -9.86 -12.79 11.80
C LEU A 37 -11.13 -11.99 12.14
N GLU A 38 -11.10 -11.25 13.26
CA GLU A 38 -12.25 -10.48 13.74
C GLU A 38 -12.69 -9.40 12.74
N ASN A 39 -11.77 -8.91 11.91
CA ASN A 39 -12.06 -7.82 10.98
C ASN A 39 -11.46 -8.06 9.58
N PRO A 40 -12.11 -8.92 8.74
CA PRO A 40 -11.66 -9.19 7.38
C PRO A 40 -11.67 -7.94 6.47
N ALA A 41 -12.42 -6.91 6.83
CA ALA A 41 -12.44 -5.64 6.09
C ALA A 41 -11.07 -4.95 6.08
N ARG A 42 -10.27 -5.12 7.15
CA ARG A 42 -8.91 -4.57 7.24
C ARG A 42 -7.99 -5.15 6.16
N LEU A 43 -8.16 -6.42 5.81
CA LEU A 43 -7.41 -7.09 4.75
C LEU A 43 -7.74 -6.51 3.37
N ALA A 44 -9.02 -6.22 3.11
CA ALA A 44 -9.45 -5.53 1.89
C ALA A 44 -9.00 -4.05 1.85
N GLN A 45 -8.83 -3.42 3.01
CA GLN A 45 -8.36 -2.04 3.11
C GLN A 45 -6.86 -1.93 2.87
N LEU A 46 -6.04 -2.81 3.46
CA LEU A 46 -4.60 -2.89 3.18
C LEU A 46 -4.32 -3.13 1.69
N ARG A 47 -5.06 -4.06 1.06
CA ARG A 47 -4.93 -4.29 -0.40
C ARG A 47 -5.20 -3.03 -1.22
N ARG A 48 -6.22 -2.26 -0.85
CA ARG A 48 -6.57 -1.00 -1.53
C ARG A 48 -5.52 0.08 -1.30
N ASP A 49 -4.96 0.16 -0.10
CA ASP A 49 -3.92 1.15 0.20
C ASP A 49 -2.60 0.81 -0.52
N ILE A 50 -2.20 -0.47 -0.62
CA ILE A 50 -1.06 -0.90 -1.46
C ILE A 50 -1.28 -0.55 -2.93
N ALA A 51 -2.49 -0.81 -3.46
CA ALA A 51 -2.81 -0.47 -4.85
C ALA A 51 -2.68 1.03 -5.11
N ARG A 52 -3.17 1.88 -4.19
CA ARG A 52 -3.06 3.35 -4.30
C ARG A 52 -1.61 3.83 -4.29
N VAL A 53 -0.77 3.27 -3.41
CA VAL A 53 0.67 3.60 -3.37
C VAL A 53 1.34 3.24 -4.69
N LYS A 54 1.07 2.05 -5.24
CA LYS A 54 1.61 1.63 -6.54
C LYS A 54 1.13 2.49 -7.69
N THR A 55 -0.14 2.90 -7.68
CA THR A 55 -0.67 3.82 -8.70
C THR A 55 0.09 5.14 -8.66
N ILE A 56 0.30 5.73 -7.48
CA ILE A 56 1.01 7.02 -7.35
C ILE A 56 2.48 6.88 -7.76
N LEU A 57 3.16 5.80 -7.35
CA LEU A 57 4.53 5.51 -7.82
C LEU A 57 4.59 5.45 -9.36
N ASN A 58 3.58 4.86 -10.00
CA ASN A 58 3.50 4.79 -11.46
C ASN A 58 3.14 6.14 -12.10
N GLU A 59 2.25 6.94 -11.48
CA GLU A 59 1.95 8.31 -11.90
C GLU A 59 3.21 9.20 -11.86
N GLN A 60 4.03 9.08 -10.81
CA GLN A 60 5.29 9.81 -10.68
C GLN A 60 6.34 9.35 -11.70
N ALA A 61 6.47 8.03 -11.90
CA ALA A 61 7.39 7.48 -12.90
C ALA A 61 7.00 7.85 -14.34
N ALA A 62 5.71 7.89 -14.65
CA ALA A 62 5.21 8.28 -15.97
C ALA A 62 5.34 9.79 -16.25
N GLY A 63 5.28 10.63 -15.21
CA GLY A 63 5.54 12.07 -15.33
C GLY A 63 7.02 12.44 -15.47
N GLU A 64 7.93 11.52 -15.15
CA GLU A 64 9.39 11.72 -15.19
C GLU A 64 10.04 11.11 -16.46
N GLN A 65 9.27 10.67 -17.45
CA GLN A 65 9.83 10.28 -18.75
C GLN A 65 10.06 11.53 -19.61
N PRO A 66 11.32 11.99 -19.80
CA PRO A 66 11.60 13.01 -20.81
C PRO A 66 11.37 12.37 -22.18
N ALA A 67 10.62 13.09 -23.02
CA ALA A 67 10.54 12.84 -24.45
C ALA A 67 11.90 13.07 -25.12
#